data_AF-A0A8J2LEL1-F1
#
_entry.id   AF-A0A8J2LEL1-F1
#
_cell.length_a   1.000
_cell.length_b   1.000
_cell.length_c   1.000
_cell.angle_alpha   90.00
_cell.angle_beta   90.00
_cell.angle_gamma   90.00
#
_symmetry.space_group_name_H-M   'P 1'
#
loop_
_entity.id
_entity.type
_entity.pdbx_description
1 polymer ?
#
loop_
_entity_poly.entity_id
_entity_poly.type
_entity_poly.pdbx_seq_one_letter_code
_entity_poly.pdbx_strand_id
1 'polypeptide(L)'
;MVGLRRYQQQLAVMTMSMSGRMEDMQATEEKLDTAMALSEIRTQLQELTKSVESCQTEVTEVKRDMITMRNELDLVQQVKEEIDDLRECVDRIDEQSRRRKSRLLEQGLTLFLSFSIFAAVLGMLQFGYNTGVINAPQKEIEEFIQQVYDGRGDAPKEEIAKKSEFIYSIVVSIFAIGGMLGGFSGGIIANRFGRKGGLLLNNLIGIGGGCLMGIAKSTDSYEILILGRFVIGVNCGLNTSLVPMYVSEIAPLTLRGALGTVNQLAVTIGLLVSQVLGIEQLLGTSDGWPVLL
;
A
#
# COMPACT_ATOMS: atom_id res chain seq x y z
N MET A 1 -135.76 -22.68 -45.24
CA MET A 1 -134.38 -22.14 -45.37
C MET A 1 -133.77 -21.83 -43.99
N VAL A 2 -133.36 -22.84 -43.21
CA VAL A 2 -132.65 -22.62 -41.91
C VAL A 2 -131.42 -23.54 -41.74
N GLY A 3 -131.37 -24.71 -42.41
CA GLY A 3 -130.27 -25.67 -42.22
C GLY A 3 -128.89 -25.27 -42.77
N LEU A 4 -128.82 -24.53 -43.89
CA LEU A 4 -127.54 -24.27 -44.57
C LEU A 4 -126.59 -23.33 -43.79
N ARG A 5 -127.13 -22.43 -42.96
CA ARG A 5 -126.29 -21.48 -42.19
C ARG A 5 -125.56 -22.14 -41.01
N ARG A 6 -126.06 -23.26 -40.47
CA ARG A 6 -125.39 -23.93 -39.33
C ARG A 6 -124.14 -24.72 -39.74
N TYR A 7 -124.13 -25.30 -40.94
CA TYR A 7 -123.00 -26.12 -41.42
C TYR A 7 -121.76 -25.27 -41.73
N GLN A 8 -121.94 -24.09 -42.31
CA GLN A 8 -120.83 -23.18 -42.59
C GLN A 8 -120.15 -22.66 -41.31
N GLN A 9 -120.91 -22.51 -40.22
CA GLN A 9 -120.35 -22.05 -38.96
C GLN A 9 -119.51 -23.12 -38.26
N GLN A 10 -119.85 -24.41 -38.39
CA GLN A 10 -119.05 -25.49 -37.80
C GLN A 10 -117.74 -25.75 -38.55
N LEU A 11 -117.74 -25.64 -39.89
CA LEU A 11 -116.54 -25.90 -40.68
C LEU A 11 -115.44 -24.86 -40.40
N ALA A 12 -115.81 -23.58 -40.28
CA ALA A 12 -114.88 -22.49 -39.98
C ALA A 12 -114.17 -22.67 -38.62
N VAL A 13 -114.87 -23.20 -37.62
CA VAL A 13 -114.31 -23.40 -36.28
C VAL A 13 -113.28 -24.53 -36.24
N MET A 14 -113.49 -25.60 -37.03
CA MET A 14 -112.58 -26.75 -37.03
C MET A 14 -111.25 -26.45 -37.75
N THR A 15 -111.29 -25.67 -38.84
CA THR A 15 -110.09 -25.31 -39.61
C THR A 15 -109.16 -24.38 -38.82
N MET A 16 -109.71 -23.46 -38.01
CA MET A 16 -108.91 -22.59 -37.14
C MET A 16 -108.20 -23.36 -36.01
N SER A 17 -108.82 -24.41 -35.46
CA SER A 17 -108.27 -25.19 -34.35
C SER A 17 -107.04 -26.02 -34.74
N MET A 18 -107.03 -26.58 -35.94
CA MET A 18 -105.93 -27.40 -36.45
C MET A 18 -104.69 -26.57 -36.81
N SER A 19 -104.88 -25.39 -37.43
CA SER A 19 -103.76 -24.51 -37.79
C SER A 19 -103.00 -24.02 -36.56
N GLY A 20 -103.72 -23.65 -35.50
CA GLY A 20 -103.09 -23.20 -34.25
C GLY A 20 -102.20 -24.26 -33.59
N ARG A 21 -102.59 -25.54 -33.65
CA ARG A 21 -101.81 -26.62 -33.02
C ARG A 21 -100.49 -26.95 -33.73
N MET A 22 -100.41 -26.76 -35.04
CA MET A 22 -99.17 -27.00 -35.80
C MET A 22 -98.15 -25.89 -35.56
N GLU A 23 -98.63 -24.64 -35.49
CA GLU A 23 -97.83 -23.47 -35.13
C GLU A 23 -97.28 -23.58 -33.70
N ASP A 24 -98.08 -24.08 -32.75
CA ASP A 24 -97.64 -24.29 -31.36
C ASP A 24 -96.47 -25.29 -31.23
N MET A 25 -96.47 -26.36 -32.04
CA MET A 25 -95.50 -27.44 -31.92
C MET A 25 -94.13 -27.07 -32.52
N GLN A 26 -94.12 -26.40 -33.67
CA GLN A 26 -92.88 -25.84 -34.25
C GLN A 26 -92.30 -24.72 -33.36
N ALA A 27 -93.17 -23.89 -32.77
CA ALA A 27 -92.74 -22.88 -31.80
C ALA A 27 -92.13 -23.48 -30.52
N THR A 28 -92.34 -24.77 -30.23
CA THR A 28 -91.81 -25.44 -29.02
C THR A 28 -90.40 -25.98 -29.24
N GLU A 29 -90.08 -26.48 -30.43
CA GLU A 29 -88.76 -27.02 -30.78
C GLU A 29 -87.72 -25.90 -30.96
N GLU A 30 -88.10 -24.81 -31.64
CA GLU A 30 -87.27 -23.60 -31.77
C GLU A 30 -86.98 -22.95 -30.40
N LYS A 31 -87.93 -23.04 -29.45
CA LYS A 31 -87.74 -22.62 -28.05
C LYS A 31 -86.70 -23.47 -27.29
N LEU A 32 -86.49 -24.73 -27.67
CA LEU A 32 -85.56 -25.63 -26.98
C LEU A 32 -84.11 -25.40 -27.44
N ASP A 33 -83.87 -25.29 -28.75
CA ASP A 33 -82.55 -24.98 -29.30
C ASP A 33 -82.07 -23.58 -28.88
N THR A 34 -82.98 -22.61 -28.88
CA THR A 34 -82.68 -21.27 -28.35
C THR A 34 -82.34 -21.31 -26.86
N ALA A 35 -83.02 -22.13 -26.05
CA ALA A 35 -82.72 -22.27 -24.62
C ALA A 35 -81.35 -22.91 -24.35
N MET A 36 -80.96 -23.92 -25.13
CA MET A 36 -79.67 -24.60 -25.01
C MET A 36 -78.50 -23.69 -25.43
N ALA A 37 -78.64 -22.95 -26.53
CA ALA A 37 -77.67 -21.93 -26.92
C ALA A 37 -77.52 -20.82 -25.85
N LEU A 38 -78.62 -20.42 -25.22
CA LEU A 38 -78.61 -19.44 -24.11
C LEU A 38 -77.89 -19.97 -22.86
N SER A 39 -78.02 -21.28 -22.57
CA SER A 39 -77.30 -21.94 -21.48
C SER A 39 -75.79 -21.98 -21.73
N GLU A 40 -75.37 -22.31 -22.95
CA GLU A 40 -73.96 -22.33 -23.35
C GLU A 40 -73.34 -20.92 -23.26
N ILE A 41 -74.02 -19.91 -23.82
CA ILE A 41 -73.59 -18.50 -23.73
C ILE A 41 -73.48 -18.04 -22.28
N ARG A 42 -74.43 -18.42 -21.41
CA ARG A 42 -74.35 -18.10 -19.97
C ARG A 42 -73.16 -18.75 -19.29
N THR A 43 -72.85 -20.00 -19.65
CA THR A 43 -71.72 -20.73 -19.08
C THR A 43 -70.40 -20.10 -19.50
N GLN A 44 -70.25 -19.74 -20.79
CA GLN A 44 -69.08 -19.00 -21.28
C GLN A 44 -68.96 -17.61 -20.65
N LEU A 45 -70.06 -16.88 -20.48
CA LEU A 45 -70.05 -15.59 -19.77
C LEU A 45 -69.63 -15.74 -18.31
N GLN A 46 -70.05 -16.80 -17.62
CA GLN A 46 -69.61 -17.09 -16.25
C GLN A 46 -68.13 -17.45 -16.17
N GLU A 47 -67.61 -18.24 -17.10
CA GLU A 47 -66.17 -18.55 -17.18
C GLU A 47 -65.34 -17.30 -17.48
N LEU A 48 -65.79 -16.47 -18.43
CA LEU A 48 -65.13 -15.22 -18.76
C LEU A 48 -65.12 -14.26 -17.56
N THR A 49 -66.24 -14.20 -16.83
CA THR A 49 -66.35 -13.38 -15.60
C THR A 49 -65.35 -13.83 -14.55
N LYS A 50 -65.25 -15.14 -14.29
CA LYS A 50 -64.26 -15.69 -13.34
C LYS A 50 -62.82 -15.41 -13.78
N SER A 51 -62.55 -15.52 -15.08
CA SER A 51 -61.22 -15.22 -15.65
C SER A 51 -60.85 -13.74 -15.48
N VAL A 52 -61.80 -12.83 -15.70
CA VAL A 52 -61.61 -11.39 -15.49
C VAL A 52 -61.37 -11.09 -14.00
N GLU A 53 -62.15 -11.69 -13.09
CA GLU A 53 -61.96 -11.53 -11.64
C GLU A 53 -60.58 -12.03 -11.18
N SER A 54 -60.12 -13.17 -11.72
CA SER A 54 -58.78 -13.72 -11.47
C SER A 54 -57.69 -12.76 -11.94
N CYS A 55 -57.78 -12.28 -13.19
CA CYS A 55 -56.82 -11.34 -13.76
C CYS A 55 -56.79 -10.01 -12.98
N GLN A 56 -57.96 -9.52 -12.55
CA GLN A 56 -58.04 -8.31 -11.75
C GLN A 56 -57.39 -8.49 -10.36
N THR A 57 -57.52 -9.67 -9.77
CA THR A 57 -56.85 -10.01 -8.51
C THR A 57 -55.33 -10.01 -8.67
N GLU A 58 -54.79 -10.69 -9.69
CA GLU A 58 -53.36 -10.70 -10.01
C GLU A 58 -52.81 -9.29 -10.25
N VAL A 59 -53.54 -8.45 -11.02
CA VAL A 59 -53.14 -7.05 -11.26
C VAL A 59 -53.11 -6.25 -9.97
N THR A 60 -54.06 -6.47 -9.04
CA THR A 60 -54.04 -5.78 -7.74
C THR A 60 -52.89 -6.23 -6.85
N GLU A 61 -52.48 -7.49 -6.93
CA GLU A 61 -51.34 -8.03 -6.19
C GLU A 61 -50.02 -7.47 -6.74
N VAL A 62 -49.82 -7.50 -8.07
CA VAL A 62 -48.67 -6.89 -8.74
C VAL A 62 -48.57 -5.39 -8.43
N LYS A 63 -49.71 -4.69 -8.38
CA LYS A 63 -49.73 -3.26 -8.01
C LYS A 63 -49.29 -3.05 -6.56
N ARG A 64 -49.67 -3.95 -5.64
CA ARG A 64 -49.23 -3.90 -4.24
C ARG A 64 -47.72 -4.14 -4.13
N ASP A 65 -47.20 -5.13 -4.83
CA ASP A 65 -45.76 -5.44 -4.85
C ASP A 65 -44.94 -4.30 -5.44
N MET A 66 -45.43 -3.67 -6.50
CA MET A 66 -44.79 -2.49 -7.08
C MET A 66 -44.72 -1.32 -6.09
N ILE A 67 -45.76 -1.12 -5.27
CA ILE A 67 -45.76 -0.09 -4.23
C ILE A 67 -44.74 -0.46 -3.13
N THR A 68 -44.69 -1.72 -2.72
CA THR A 68 -43.70 -2.20 -1.73
C THR A 68 -42.28 -2.01 -2.22
N MET A 69 -41.97 -2.44 -3.46
CA MET A 69 -40.65 -2.25 -4.07
C MET A 69 -40.28 -0.78 -4.21
N ARG A 70 -41.26 0.09 -4.50
CA ARG A 70 -41.01 1.54 -4.56
C ARG A 70 -40.58 2.09 -3.21
N ASN A 71 -41.25 1.69 -2.13
CA ASN A 71 -40.87 2.11 -0.78
C ASN A 71 -39.48 1.59 -0.38
N GLU A 72 -39.15 0.34 -0.72
CA GLU A 72 -37.80 -0.20 -0.48
C GLU A 72 -36.73 0.54 -1.27
N LEU A 73 -37.01 0.92 -2.52
CA LEU A 73 -36.09 1.72 -3.33
C LEU A 73 -35.86 3.11 -2.73
N ASP A 74 -36.92 3.76 -2.25
CA ASP A 74 -36.83 5.06 -1.57
C ASP A 74 -35.97 4.95 -0.29
N LEU A 75 -36.12 3.86 0.48
CA LEU A 75 -35.26 3.56 1.64
C LEU A 75 -33.80 3.36 1.24
N VAL A 76 -33.53 2.58 0.19
CA VAL A 76 -32.15 2.37 -0.31
C VAL A 76 -31.54 3.68 -0.78
N GLN A 77 -32.32 4.54 -1.41
CA GLN A 77 -31.86 5.84 -1.88
C GLN A 77 -31.54 6.78 -0.71
N GLN A 78 -32.35 6.76 0.35
CA GLN A 78 -32.07 7.48 1.58
C GLN A 78 -30.80 6.97 2.28
N VAL A 79 -30.62 5.65 2.40
CA VAL A 79 -29.40 5.05 2.98
C VAL A 79 -28.16 5.42 2.15
N LYS A 80 -28.30 5.48 0.82
CA LYS A 80 -27.21 5.90 -0.05
C LYS A 80 -26.79 7.36 0.22
N GLU A 81 -27.75 8.26 0.38
CA GLU A 81 -27.47 9.66 0.75
C GLU A 81 -26.74 9.76 2.10
N GLU A 82 -27.16 9.00 3.11
CA GLU A 82 -26.45 8.96 4.41
C GLU A 82 -25.01 8.43 4.29
N ILE A 83 -24.77 7.42 3.44
CA ILE A 83 -23.43 6.89 3.19
C ILE A 83 -22.54 7.92 2.48
N ASP A 84 -23.09 8.64 1.49
CA ASP A 84 -22.36 9.67 0.76
C ASP A 84 -21.99 10.85 1.70
N ASP A 85 -22.90 11.27 2.59
CA ASP A 85 -22.63 12.26 3.63
C ASP A 85 -21.53 11.81 4.61
N LEU A 86 -21.58 10.53 5.02
CA LEU A 86 -20.58 9.96 5.91
C LEU A 86 -19.20 9.89 5.24
N ARG A 87 -19.15 9.55 3.95
CA ARG A 87 -17.93 9.53 3.15
C ARG A 87 -17.31 10.92 3.06
N GLU A 88 -18.11 11.95 2.79
CA GLU A 88 -17.64 13.33 2.77
C GLU A 88 -17.12 13.78 4.15
N CYS A 89 -17.77 13.35 5.24
CA CYS A 89 -17.29 13.61 6.59
C CYS A 89 -15.91 12.97 6.85
N VAL A 90 -15.73 11.71 6.43
CA VAL A 90 -14.45 11.00 6.55
C VAL A 90 -13.35 11.72 5.75
N ASP A 91 -13.64 12.14 4.51
CA ASP A 91 -12.68 12.88 3.68
C ASP A 91 -12.30 14.23 4.30
N ARG A 92 -13.27 14.96 4.88
CA ARG A 92 -12.99 16.21 5.62
C ARG A 92 -12.11 15.95 6.85
N ILE A 93 -12.33 14.87 7.59
CA ILE A 93 -11.51 14.50 8.75
C ILE A 93 -10.07 14.15 8.31
N ASP A 94 -9.91 13.38 7.24
CA ASP A 94 -8.58 13.03 6.71
C ASP A 94 -7.83 14.27 6.21
N GLU A 95 -8.52 15.18 5.53
CA GLU A 95 -7.92 16.44 5.09
C GLU A 95 -7.57 17.38 6.25
N GLN A 96 -8.42 17.48 7.28
CA GLN A 96 -8.09 18.20 8.51
C GLN A 96 -6.89 17.60 9.23
N SER A 97 -6.76 16.27 9.24
CA SER A 97 -5.60 15.55 9.79
C SER A 97 -4.33 15.90 9.01
N ARG A 98 -4.37 15.87 7.66
CA ARG A 98 -3.26 16.31 6.79
C ARG A 98 -2.87 17.77 7.03
N ARG A 99 -3.86 18.69 7.08
CA ARG A 99 -3.60 20.13 7.34
C ARG A 99 -3.07 20.38 8.75
N ARG A 100 -3.54 19.66 9.77
CA ARG A 100 -2.97 19.71 11.13
C ARG A 100 -1.53 19.21 11.14
N LYS A 101 -1.23 18.08 10.48
CA LYS A 101 0.14 17.59 10.31
C LYS A 101 1.02 18.64 9.64
N SER A 102 0.58 19.25 8.54
CA SER A 102 1.34 20.30 7.83
C SER A 102 1.64 21.52 8.70
N ARG A 103 0.67 22.02 9.46
CA ARG A 103 0.87 23.17 10.36
C ARG A 103 1.81 22.85 11.53
N LEU A 104 1.71 21.63 12.07
CA LEU A 104 2.64 21.15 13.10
C LEU A 104 4.06 20.98 12.54
N LEU A 105 4.20 20.62 11.25
CA LEU A 105 5.48 20.56 10.57
C LEU A 105 6.09 21.95 10.36
N GLU A 106 5.31 22.94 9.92
CA GLU A 106 5.78 24.31 9.75
C GLU A 106 6.14 24.99 11.07
N GLN A 107 5.40 24.70 12.15
CA GLN A 107 5.69 25.23 13.48
C GLN A 107 6.83 24.48 14.19
N GLY A 108 7.10 23.21 13.82
CA GLY A 108 8.11 22.35 14.45
C GLY A 108 9.44 22.26 13.72
N LEU A 109 9.49 22.48 12.40
CA LEU A 109 10.71 22.38 11.58
C LEU A 109 11.41 23.73 11.47
N THR A 110 12.00 24.20 12.56
CA THR A 110 12.88 25.37 12.50
C THR A 110 14.11 25.06 11.63
N LEU A 111 14.66 26.05 10.91
CA LEU A 111 15.92 25.91 10.18
C LEU A 111 17.03 25.28 11.01
N PHE A 112 17.08 25.63 12.31
CA PHE A 112 18.02 25.05 13.27
C PHE A 112 17.84 23.53 13.47
N LEU A 113 16.60 23.04 13.49
CA LEU A 113 16.30 21.62 13.61
C LEU A 113 16.69 20.87 12.34
N SER A 114 16.36 21.42 11.17
CA SER A 114 16.75 20.87 9.88
C SER A 114 18.28 20.78 9.76
N PHE A 115 19.00 21.85 10.13
CA PHE A 115 20.46 21.85 10.18
C PHE A 115 21.02 20.80 11.14
N SER A 116 20.44 20.65 12.34
CA SER A 116 20.89 19.67 13.34
C SER A 116 20.69 18.24 12.87
N ILE A 117 19.56 17.95 12.20
CA ILE A 117 19.28 16.65 11.59
C ILE A 117 20.28 16.38 10.45
N PHE A 118 20.48 17.35 9.56
CA PHE A 118 21.45 17.20 8.46
C PHE A 118 22.86 16.90 8.99
N ALA A 119 23.33 17.66 9.98
CA ALA A 119 24.63 17.43 10.61
C ALA A 119 24.76 16.05 11.26
N ALA A 120 23.70 15.54 11.89
CA ALA A 120 23.70 14.19 12.45
C ALA A 120 23.73 13.11 11.36
N VAL A 121 22.98 13.30 10.27
CA VAL A 121 22.90 12.37 9.13
C VAL A 121 24.26 12.22 8.42
N LEU A 122 25.11 13.24 8.43
CA LEU A 122 26.49 13.14 7.90
C LEU A 122 27.30 12.03 8.58
N GLY A 123 27.05 11.72 9.85
CA GLY A 123 27.69 10.59 10.53
C GLY A 123 27.27 9.22 9.96
N MET A 124 26.02 9.09 9.50
CA MET A 124 25.54 7.87 8.83
C MET A 124 26.05 7.77 7.40
N LEU A 125 26.23 8.91 6.72
CA LEU A 125 26.93 8.96 5.44
C LEU A 125 28.38 8.48 5.59
N GLN A 126 29.09 8.94 6.63
CA GLN A 126 30.44 8.48 6.95
C GLN A 126 30.51 6.97 7.21
N PHE A 127 29.50 6.41 7.89
CA PHE A 127 29.39 4.97 8.09
C PHE A 127 29.28 4.21 6.77
N GLY A 128 28.40 4.66 5.86
CA GLY A 128 28.28 4.06 4.53
C GLY A 128 29.56 4.17 3.71
N TYR A 129 30.21 5.34 3.75
CA TYR A 129 31.47 5.59 3.06
C TYR A 129 32.56 4.62 3.50
N ASN A 130 32.85 4.54 4.80
CA ASN A 130 33.90 3.68 5.35
C ASN A 130 33.66 2.19 5.13
N THR A 131 32.39 1.80 5.01
CA THR A 131 31.96 0.43 4.68
C THR A 131 32.29 0.08 3.23
N GLY A 132 32.07 1.00 2.30
CA GLY A 132 32.28 0.75 0.87
C GLY A 132 33.69 1.03 0.35
N VAL A 133 34.40 1.99 0.97
CA VAL A 133 35.67 2.55 0.47
C VAL A 133 36.82 1.55 0.40
N ILE A 134 36.81 0.49 1.21
CA ILE A 134 37.88 -0.53 1.18
C ILE A 134 37.83 -1.40 -0.08
N ASN A 135 36.66 -1.55 -0.69
CA ASN A 135 36.45 -2.57 -1.73
C ASN A 135 37.05 -2.19 -3.08
N ALA A 136 37.05 -0.90 -3.41
CA ALA A 136 37.54 -0.42 -4.70
C ALA A 136 39.07 -0.48 -4.82
N PRO A 137 39.87 0.04 -3.86
CA PRO A 137 41.33 -0.01 -3.91
C PRO A 137 41.92 -1.33 -3.34
N GLN A 138 41.19 -2.45 -3.47
CA GLN A 138 41.63 -3.72 -2.86
C GLN A 138 43.01 -4.14 -3.36
N LYS A 139 43.23 -4.10 -4.68
CA LYS A 139 44.48 -4.54 -5.31
C LYS A 139 45.64 -3.65 -4.90
N GLU A 140 45.41 -2.35 -4.86
CA GLU A 140 46.39 -1.33 -4.52
C GLU A 140 46.84 -1.46 -3.06
N ILE A 141 45.91 -1.77 -2.16
CA ILE A 141 46.22 -2.03 -0.75
C ILE A 141 46.97 -3.35 -0.58
N GLU A 142 46.59 -4.42 -1.30
CA GLU A 142 47.30 -5.70 -1.28
C GLU A 142 48.73 -5.57 -1.84
N GLU A 143 48.92 -4.78 -2.91
CA GLU A 143 50.24 -4.46 -3.46
C GLU A 143 51.09 -3.65 -2.47
N PHE A 144 50.49 -2.66 -1.79
CA PHE A 144 51.17 -1.92 -0.73
C PHE A 144 51.63 -2.84 0.42
N ILE A 145 50.75 -3.72 0.90
CA ILE A 145 51.09 -4.68 1.96
C ILE A 145 52.21 -5.61 1.49
N GLN A 146 52.17 -6.07 0.25
CA GLN A 146 53.21 -6.89 -0.35
C GLN A 146 54.57 -6.15 -0.39
N GLN A 147 54.59 -4.88 -0.84
CA GLN A 147 55.81 -4.07 -0.89
C GLN A 147 56.42 -3.86 0.50
N VAL A 148 55.59 -3.53 1.50
CA VAL A 148 56.04 -3.35 2.88
C VAL A 148 56.57 -4.65 3.48
N TYR A 149 55.95 -5.79 3.15
CA TYR A 149 56.38 -7.09 3.65
C TYR A 149 57.70 -7.56 3.01
N ASP A 150 57.85 -7.37 1.70
CA ASP A 150 59.08 -7.68 0.94
C ASP A 150 60.26 -6.84 1.45
N GLY A 151 60.03 -5.55 1.75
CA GLY A 151 61.03 -4.67 2.38
C GLY A 151 61.48 -5.10 3.79
N ARG A 152 60.76 -6.02 4.45
CA ARG A 152 61.07 -6.54 5.79
C ARG A 152 61.74 -7.93 5.77
N GLY A 153 61.81 -8.62 4.63
CA GLY A 153 62.58 -9.87 4.50
C GLY A 153 62.41 -10.62 3.16
N ASP A 154 63.38 -11.46 2.81
CA ASP A 154 63.44 -12.26 1.56
C ASP A 154 62.59 -13.55 1.62
N ALA A 155 61.26 -13.41 1.69
CA ALA A 155 60.35 -14.56 1.59
C ALA A 155 60.02 -14.88 0.11
N PRO A 156 59.64 -16.13 -0.23
CA PRO A 156 59.19 -16.48 -1.58
C PRO A 156 57.92 -15.69 -1.97
N LYS A 157 57.89 -15.13 -3.19
CA LYS A 157 56.77 -14.29 -3.68
C LYS A 157 55.38 -14.93 -3.55
N GLU A 158 55.29 -16.24 -3.68
CA GLU A 158 54.03 -16.99 -3.58
C GLU A 158 53.48 -17.05 -2.13
N GLU A 159 54.38 -17.06 -1.14
CA GLU A 159 54.04 -17.00 0.28
C GLU A 159 53.63 -15.58 0.68
N ILE A 160 54.29 -14.56 0.11
CA ILE A 160 53.98 -13.14 0.33
C ILE A 160 52.57 -12.81 -0.16
N ALA A 161 52.18 -13.27 -1.35
CA ALA A 161 50.85 -13.01 -1.90
C ALA A 161 49.72 -13.54 -0.99
N LYS A 162 49.83 -14.81 -0.54
CA LYS A 162 48.86 -15.41 0.39
C LYS A 162 48.82 -14.68 1.73
N LYS A 163 49.96 -14.20 2.22
CA LYS A 163 50.03 -13.46 3.48
C LYS A 163 49.43 -12.06 3.35
N SER A 164 49.62 -11.40 2.21
CA SER A 164 49.01 -10.10 1.92
C SER A 164 47.47 -10.17 1.92
N GLU A 165 46.90 -11.15 1.23
CA GLU A 165 45.44 -11.40 1.22
C GLU A 165 44.88 -11.64 2.63
N PHE A 166 45.61 -12.42 3.45
CA PHE A 166 45.23 -12.64 4.84
C PHE A 166 45.28 -11.37 5.68
N ILE A 167 46.32 -10.53 5.51
CA ILE A 167 46.42 -9.23 6.20
C ILE A 167 45.31 -8.29 5.74
N TYR A 168 45.01 -8.22 4.45
CA TYR A 168 43.90 -7.44 3.92
C TYR A 168 42.56 -7.87 4.54
N SER A 169 42.34 -9.17 4.68
CA SER A 169 41.16 -9.71 5.38
C SER A 169 41.08 -9.26 6.84
N ILE A 170 42.21 -9.13 7.54
CA ILE A 170 42.28 -8.54 8.88
C ILE A 170 41.92 -7.05 8.84
N VAL A 171 42.47 -6.29 7.89
CA VAL A 171 42.18 -4.85 7.70
C VAL A 171 40.68 -4.60 7.49
N VAL A 172 40.00 -5.47 6.74
CA VAL A 172 38.55 -5.36 6.50
C VAL A 172 37.75 -5.79 7.73
N SER A 173 38.10 -6.91 8.37
CA SER A 173 37.33 -7.46 9.49
C SER A 173 37.48 -6.69 10.81
N ILE A 174 38.63 -6.06 11.06
CA ILE A 174 38.86 -5.26 12.28
C ILE A 174 37.92 -4.06 12.39
N PHE A 175 37.44 -3.53 11.25
CA PHE A 175 36.42 -2.49 11.20
C PHE A 175 35.12 -2.94 11.87
N ALA A 176 34.68 -4.17 11.64
CA ALA A 176 33.48 -4.72 12.25
C ALA A 176 33.64 -4.93 13.77
N ILE A 177 34.83 -5.33 14.21
CA ILE A 177 35.16 -5.45 15.64
C ILE A 177 35.12 -4.08 16.31
N GLY A 178 35.72 -3.05 15.69
CA GLY A 178 35.62 -1.67 16.15
C GLY A 178 34.16 -1.20 16.21
N GLY A 179 33.38 -1.48 15.16
CA GLY A 179 31.95 -1.17 15.09
C GLY A 179 31.12 -1.82 16.20
N MET A 180 31.42 -3.06 16.56
CA MET A 180 30.78 -3.76 17.68
C MET A 180 31.05 -3.06 19.01
N LEU A 181 32.32 -2.71 19.28
CA LEU A 181 32.70 -1.98 20.50
C LEU A 181 32.10 -0.57 20.55
N GLY A 182 32.11 0.14 19.43
CA GLY A 182 31.49 1.46 19.28
C GLY A 182 29.98 1.41 19.51
N GLY A 183 29.29 0.46 18.87
CA GLY A 183 27.84 0.29 19.02
C GLY A 183 27.43 -0.06 20.44
N PHE A 184 28.17 -0.96 21.10
CA PHE A 184 27.92 -1.33 22.49
C PHE A 184 28.16 -0.17 23.46
N SER A 185 29.23 0.60 23.26
CA SER A 185 29.57 1.75 24.12
C SER A 185 28.71 2.99 23.86
N GLY A 186 28.00 3.06 22.73
CA GLY A 186 27.20 4.22 22.34
C GLY A 186 26.16 4.65 23.37
N GLY A 187 25.44 3.71 23.98
CA GLY A 187 24.47 4.01 25.04
C GLY A 187 25.11 4.61 26.30
N ILE A 188 26.29 4.12 26.69
CA ILE A 188 27.04 4.63 27.84
C ILE A 188 27.51 6.06 27.57
N ILE A 189 28.05 6.31 26.37
CA ILE A 189 28.53 7.64 25.96
C ILE A 189 27.37 8.64 25.86
N ALA A 190 26.23 8.22 25.29
CA ALA A 190 25.02 9.05 25.18
C ALA A 190 24.49 9.51 26.53
N ASN A 191 24.57 8.64 27.55
CA ASN A 191 24.11 8.94 28.90
C ASN A 191 25.11 9.82 29.67
N ARG A 192 26.42 9.63 29.46
CA ARG A 192 27.46 10.36 30.20
C ARG A 192 27.76 11.75 29.65
N PHE A 193 27.92 11.87 28.33
CA PHE A 193 28.32 13.12 27.66
C PHE A 193 27.14 13.83 26.99
N GLY A 194 25.94 13.24 27.08
CA GLY A 194 24.79 13.65 26.29
C GLY A 194 24.90 13.21 24.83
N ARG A 195 23.79 13.30 24.10
CA ARG A 195 23.74 12.85 22.69
C ARG A 195 24.62 13.74 21.81
N LYS A 196 24.41 15.07 21.86
CA LYS A 196 25.20 16.06 21.09
C LYS A 196 26.70 16.00 21.44
N GLY A 197 27.04 15.89 22.73
CA GLY A 197 28.42 15.75 23.18
C GLY A 197 29.06 14.45 22.70
N GLY A 198 28.30 13.35 22.71
CA GLY A 198 28.71 12.07 22.13
C GLY A 198 29.01 12.15 20.63
N LEU A 199 28.15 12.78 19.84
CA LEU A 199 28.39 13.00 18.40
C LEU A 199 29.64 13.86 18.13
N LEU A 200 29.87 14.90 18.94
CA LEU A 200 31.07 15.75 18.81
C LEU A 200 32.35 14.99 19.18
N LEU A 201 32.35 14.24 20.28
CA LEU A 201 33.46 13.37 20.66
C LEU A 201 33.74 12.33 19.57
N ASN A 202 32.68 11.77 18.99
CA ASN A 202 32.81 10.79 17.93
C ASN A 202 33.54 11.35 16.71
N ASN A 203 33.28 12.60 16.33
CA ASN A 203 33.99 13.25 15.23
C ASN A 203 35.51 13.32 15.47
N LEU A 204 35.96 13.51 16.72
CA LEU A 204 37.40 13.48 17.05
C LEU A 204 38.01 12.10 16.82
N ILE A 205 37.27 11.04 17.17
CA ILE A 205 37.68 9.64 16.89
C ILE A 205 37.75 9.41 15.38
N GLY A 206 36.77 9.95 14.62
CA GLY A 206 36.74 9.85 13.16
C GLY A 206 37.94 10.54 12.49
N ILE A 207 38.27 11.76 12.93
CA ILE A 207 39.45 12.48 12.44
C ILE A 207 40.72 11.71 12.78
N GLY A 208 40.85 11.20 14.00
CA GLY A 208 41.99 10.37 14.39
C GLY A 208 42.13 9.11 13.52
N GLY A 209 41.03 8.42 13.25
CA GLY A 209 41.00 7.25 12.37
C GLY A 209 41.42 7.56 10.93
N GLY A 210 40.86 8.63 10.34
CA GLY A 210 41.22 9.09 8.99
C GLY A 210 42.68 9.52 8.89
N CYS A 211 43.19 10.28 9.87
CA CYS A 211 44.60 10.66 9.90
C CYS A 211 45.53 9.44 9.96
N LEU A 212 45.21 8.43 10.77
CA LEU A 212 45.99 7.18 10.82
C LEU A 212 46.00 6.45 9.47
N MET A 213 44.85 6.36 8.80
CA MET A 213 44.77 5.72 7.48
C MET A 213 45.55 6.51 6.42
N GLY A 214 45.47 7.85 6.42
CA GLY A 214 46.16 8.71 5.46
C GLY A 214 47.69 8.68 5.58
N ILE A 215 48.24 8.55 6.80
CA ILE A 215 49.71 8.46 7.01
C ILE A 215 50.28 7.04 6.85
N ALA A 216 49.42 6.02 6.71
CA ALA A 216 49.85 4.63 6.65
C ALA A 216 50.81 4.38 5.48
N LYS A 217 50.54 4.98 4.32
CA LYS A 217 51.43 4.90 3.15
C LYS A 217 52.75 5.63 3.37
N SER A 218 52.74 6.83 3.97
CA SER A 218 53.97 7.59 4.23
C SER A 218 54.91 6.94 5.26
N THR A 219 54.39 6.03 6.08
CA THR A 219 55.14 5.35 7.15
C THR A 219 55.48 3.89 6.77
N ASP A 220 55.14 3.45 5.55
CA ASP A 220 55.35 2.07 5.07
C ASP A 220 54.95 1.01 6.10
N SER A 221 53.80 1.20 6.74
CA SER A 221 53.37 0.39 7.88
C SER A 221 51.89 0.02 7.78
N TYR A 222 51.62 -1.25 7.45
CA TYR A 222 50.26 -1.80 7.40
C TYR A 222 49.61 -1.89 8.79
N GLU A 223 50.40 -1.89 9.87
CA GLU A 223 49.89 -1.89 11.24
C GLU A 223 49.10 -0.61 11.57
N ILE A 224 49.56 0.53 11.04
CA ILE A 224 48.88 1.82 11.21
C ILE A 224 47.55 1.82 10.45
N LEU A 225 47.50 1.19 9.28
CA LEU A 225 46.26 1.00 8.52
C LEU A 225 45.24 0.15 9.31
N ILE A 226 45.68 -0.96 9.92
CA ILE A 226 44.83 -1.81 10.77
C ILE A 226 44.30 -1.01 11.97
N LEU A 227 45.16 -0.23 12.63
CA LEU A 227 44.76 0.61 13.76
C LEU A 227 43.77 1.71 13.34
N GLY A 228 44.03 2.38 12.21
CA GLY A 228 43.12 3.38 11.64
C GLY A 228 41.74 2.78 11.32
N ARG A 229 41.72 1.57 10.76
CA ARG A 229 40.48 0.81 10.47
C ARG A 229 39.72 0.40 11.72
N PHE A 230 40.43 0.03 12.79
CA PHE A 230 39.81 -0.22 14.09
C PHE A 230 39.17 1.05 14.66
N VAL A 231 39.91 2.16 14.67
CA VAL A 231 39.47 3.45 15.24
C VAL A 231 38.27 4.01 14.47
N ILE A 232 38.31 3.98 13.12
CA ILE A 232 37.18 4.41 12.30
C ILE A 232 35.99 3.44 12.45
N GLY A 233 36.24 2.15 12.69
CA GLY A 233 35.22 1.18 13.07
C GLY A 233 34.49 1.57 14.35
N VAL A 234 35.22 1.94 15.41
CA VAL A 234 34.64 2.47 16.65
C VAL A 234 33.82 3.73 16.39
N ASN A 235 34.33 4.66 15.58
CA ASN A 235 33.60 5.86 15.19
C ASN A 235 32.27 5.53 14.49
N CYS A 236 32.32 4.62 13.54
CA CYS A 236 31.18 4.13 12.78
C CYS A 236 30.14 3.46 13.69
N GLY A 237 30.56 2.60 14.62
CA GLY A 237 29.66 1.96 15.60
C GLY A 237 29.00 2.95 16.55
N LEU A 238 29.72 4.02 16.93
CA LEU A 238 29.14 5.11 17.71
C LEU A 238 28.11 5.90 16.89
N ASN A 239 28.37 6.15 15.61
CA ASN A 239 27.39 6.83 14.74
C ASN A 239 26.09 6.03 14.58
N THR A 240 26.17 4.70 14.40
CA THR A 240 24.97 3.86 14.21
C THR A 240 24.06 3.79 15.43
N SER A 241 24.59 4.06 16.63
CA SER A 241 23.82 4.13 17.87
C SER A 241 23.39 5.55 18.24
N LEU A 242 24.30 6.53 18.15
CA LEU A 242 24.07 7.92 18.56
C LEU A 242 23.20 8.70 17.57
N VAL A 243 23.38 8.52 16.26
CA VAL A 243 22.65 9.31 15.25
C VAL A 243 21.16 9.01 15.28
N PRO A 244 20.70 7.74 15.22
CA PRO A 244 19.27 7.45 15.29
C PRO A 244 18.67 7.90 16.63
N MET A 245 19.40 7.75 17.74
CA MET A 245 18.96 8.21 19.06
C MET A 245 18.75 9.73 19.07
N TYR A 246 19.76 10.49 18.68
CA TYR A 246 19.73 11.95 18.65
C TYR A 246 18.62 12.47 17.74
N VAL A 247 18.55 11.97 16.50
CA VAL A 247 17.52 12.37 15.53
C VAL A 247 16.12 12.03 16.06
N SER A 248 15.94 10.87 16.69
CA SER A 248 14.63 10.44 17.19
C SER A 248 14.13 11.24 18.39
N GLU A 249 15.03 11.90 19.13
CA GLU A 249 14.71 12.72 20.30
C GLU A 249 14.42 14.18 19.93
N ILE A 250 15.06 14.69 18.88
CA ILE A 250 14.81 16.06 18.39
C ILE A 250 13.68 16.12 17.35
N ALA A 251 13.32 14.98 16.76
CA ALA A 251 12.30 14.90 15.72
C ALA A 251 10.88 15.14 16.27
N PRO A 252 10.03 15.87 15.51
CA PRO A 252 8.60 15.89 15.82
C PRO A 252 8.00 14.49 15.63
N LEU A 253 7.01 14.14 16.46
CA LEU A 253 6.41 12.80 16.52
C LEU A 253 5.94 12.27 15.16
N THR A 254 5.49 13.15 14.26
CA THR A 254 5.01 12.81 12.92
C THR A 254 6.12 12.48 11.92
N LEU A 255 7.34 12.98 12.10
CA LEU A 255 8.48 12.76 11.20
C LEU A 255 9.47 11.70 11.69
N ARG A 256 9.33 11.22 12.93
CA ARG A 256 10.29 10.29 13.54
C ARG A 256 10.57 9.07 12.67
N GLY A 257 9.54 8.53 12.01
CA GLY A 257 9.69 7.42 11.06
C GLY A 257 10.41 7.80 9.76
N ALA A 258 10.05 8.94 9.16
CA ALA A 258 10.68 9.45 7.94
C ALA A 258 12.17 9.79 8.15
N LEU A 259 12.54 10.26 9.34
CA LEU A 259 13.94 10.54 9.66
C LEU A 259 14.77 9.26 9.87
N GLY A 260 14.14 8.16 10.27
CA GLY A 260 14.78 6.84 10.24
C GLY A 260 15.15 6.40 8.83
N THR A 261 14.29 6.65 7.83
CA THR A 261 14.59 6.31 6.44
C THR A 261 15.67 7.21 5.85
N VAL A 262 15.73 8.50 6.24
CA VAL A 262 16.82 9.41 5.84
C VAL A 262 18.18 8.90 6.34
N ASN A 263 18.26 8.37 7.58
CA ASN A 263 19.50 7.78 8.09
C ASN A 263 19.96 6.60 7.21
N GLN A 264 19.06 5.68 6.86
CA GLN A 264 19.40 4.54 6.01
C GLN A 264 19.77 4.98 4.59
N LEU A 265 19.06 5.97 4.04
CA LEU A 265 19.38 6.56 2.74
C LEU A 265 20.79 7.16 2.73
N ALA A 266 21.18 7.86 3.80
CA ALA A 266 22.52 8.42 3.92
C ALA A 266 23.61 7.34 3.93
N VAL A 267 23.38 6.19 4.58
CA VAL A 267 24.31 5.05 4.50
C VAL A 267 24.46 4.56 3.05
N THR A 268 23.35 4.39 2.34
CA THR A 268 23.39 3.94 0.94
C THR A 268 24.06 4.96 0.01
N ILE A 269 23.84 6.25 0.22
CA ILE A 269 24.51 7.33 -0.52
C ILE A 269 26.00 7.33 -0.20
N GLY A 270 26.39 7.18 1.06
CA GLY A 270 27.81 7.10 1.45
C GLY A 270 28.53 5.94 0.78
N LEU A 271 27.87 4.77 0.72
CA LEU A 271 28.38 3.60 0.02
C LEU A 271 28.53 3.87 -1.49
N LEU A 272 27.51 4.44 -2.13
CA LEU A 272 27.58 4.82 -3.55
C LEU A 272 28.74 5.79 -3.82
N VAL A 273 28.86 6.85 -3.02
CA VAL A 273 29.93 7.85 -3.14
C VAL A 273 31.31 7.21 -3.00
N SER A 274 31.48 6.28 -2.05
CA SER A 274 32.75 5.56 -1.89
C SER A 274 33.13 4.74 -3.12
N GLN A 275 32.15 4.10 -3.77
CA GLN A 275 32.39 3.33 -4.99
C GLN A 275 32.72 4.23 -6.19
N VAL A 276 32.04 5.37 -6.30
CA VAL A 276 32.31 6.35 -7.37
C VAL A 276 33.71 6.96 -7.21
N LEU A 277 34.09 7.39 -6.00
CA LEU A 277 35.42 7.97 -5.75
C LEU A 277 36.55 6.93 -5.87
N GLY A 278 36.26 5.66 -5.59
CA GLY A 278 37.19 4.55 -5.71
C GLY A 278 37.49 4.08 -7.14
N ILE A 279 36.89 4.67 -8.18
CA ILE A 279 37.22 4.34 -9.57
C ILE A 279 38.69 4.71 -9.86
N GLU A 280 39.41 3.88 -10.63
CA GLU A 280 40.81 4.07 -11.03
C GLU A 280 41.08 5.44 -11.69
N GLN A 281 40.07 6.05 -12.32
CA GLN A 281 40.13 7.36 -12.97
C GLN A 281 40.07 8.54 -11.99
N LEU A 282 39.72 8.30 -10.72
CA LEU A 282 39.59 9.30 -9.67
C LEU A 282 40.66 9.08 -8.59
N LEU A 283 40.29 8.47 -7.45
CA LEU A 283 41.18 8.26 -6.31
C LEU A 283 41.57 6.79 -6.11
N GLY A 284 41.05 5.86 -6.91
CA GLY A 284 41.45 4.45 -6.91
C GLY A 284 42.81 4.18 -7.57
N THR A 285 43.74 5.15 -7.53
CA THR A 285 45.09 4.99 -8.08
C THR A 285 46.07 4.61 -6.98
N SER A 286 47.24 4.06 -7.37
CA SER A 286 48.31 3.69 -6.43
C SER A 286 48.76 4.86 -5.53
N ASP A 287 48.60 6.12 -5.98
CA ASP A 287 48.90 7.32 -5.20
C ASP A 287 47.70 7.96 -4.51
N GLY A 288 46.48 7.74 -5.01
CA GLY A 288 45.24 8.32 -4.48
C GLY A 288 44.59 7.55 -3.34
N TRP A 289 44.85 6.23 -3.21
CA TRP A 289 44.15 5.40 -2.22
C TRP A 289 44.31 5.84 -0.75
N PRO A 290 45.43 6.41 -0.27
CA PRO A 290 45.50 6.88 1.12
C PRO A 290 44.65 8.12 1.39
N VAL A 291 44.38 8.93 0.36
CA VAL A 291 43.50 10.10 0.44
C VAL A 291 42.03 9.70 0.31
N LEU A 292 41.77 8.56 -0.35
CA LEU A 292 40.46 7.95 -0.44
C LEU A 292 39.98 7.41 0.92
N LEU A 293 40.88 6.89 1.75
CA LEU A 293 40.59 6.30 3.07
C LEU A 293 40.39 7.34 4.17
#